data_AF-A0A6P4YUG8-F1
#
_entry.id   AF-A0A6P4YUG8-F1
#
_cell.length_a   1.000
_cell.length_b   1.000
_cell.length_c   1.000
_cell.angle_alpha   90.00
_cell.angle_beta   90.00
_cell.angle_gamma   90.00
#
_symmetry.space_group_name_H-M   'P 1'
#
loop_
_entity.id
_entity.type
_entity.pdbx_description
1 polymer ?
#
loop_
_entity_poly.entity_id
_entity_poly.type
_entity_poly.pdbx_seq_one_letter_code
_entity_poly.pdbx_strand_id
1 'polypeptide(L)'
;MDPLGARLNIVEERELCRWANAYVPSYPDPPAEDRTSRFPVNEELNRKVVLWEGDITTLNCTAIVNTTNETLTDRNLISERIFQAAGPDLRAECSNHLKTCRTGEAKMTKGYGLPARYVIHTVGPRYNVKYRTAAESALFNCYRNSLQLARENSLQSIGLCVVNQPKRGYPPDEGAHIALRTVRRFLEKFSSSLETVVFAVTDNDEDIYRRIMPLYFPRTKAEEQAVLEEIPADIGNEEGEPFIQERQIRIMDKPIGPEDSTEADESFEEGLLGLDGVKVGAHGFAMMEGDHDKARLQQLQGKNSDEQILLEQQRRYQRWLKRSKTDDLSDIAALRVLYQSGSDIFGRPVVVIVGRNFPVNVIDLDKALLYFIQVMDPIVSKDYVVVYFHTQSTDDNQPELSFLRSAYNLLDNKYKKNLKAFYIVHPTFWSRIVTWFFTTFTASSIKDKVRSVQSVQELYHTIPPEQLDIPPFVLDHDIQLHGPMYSQSNSNPDFTTSAEDAGNL
;
A
#
# COMPACT_ATOMS: atom_id res chain seq x y z
N MET A 1 -3.25 38.22 -29.19
CA MET A 1 -2.48 39.47 -29.02
C MET A 1 -2.82 39.99 -27.63
N ASP A 2 -1.89 39.85 -26.70
CA ASP A 2 -1.98 40.43 -25.36
C ASP A 2 -1.89 41.97 -25.47
N PRO A 3 -2.64 42.77 -24.69
CA PRO A 3 -2.71 44.22 -24.89
C PRO A 3 -1.44 44.98 -24.45
N LEU A 4 -0.36 44.28 -24.06
CA LEU A 4 0.88 44.85 -23.56
C LEU A 4 2.11 44.64 -24.47
N GLY A 5 1.98 44.01 -25.64
CA GLY A 5 3.06 43.95 -26.62
C GLY A 5 4.36 43.27 -26.14
N ALA A 6 4.34 42.53 -25.03
CA ALA A 6 5.43 41.68 -24.62
C ALA A 6 5.52 40.51 -25.61
N ARG A 7 6.60 40.44 -26.39
CA ARG A 7 6.93 39.23 -27.12
C ARG A 7 7.07 38.12 -26.08
N LEU A 8 6.22 37.10 -26.13
CA LEU A 8 6.47 35.86 -25.42
C LEU A 8 7.83 35.37 -25.92
N ASN A 9 8.83 35.31 -25.05
CA ASN A 9 10.15 34.75 -25.37
C ASN A 9 9.98 33.24 -25.52
N ILE A 10 9.38 32.81 -26.63
CA ILE A 10 9.18 31.39 -26.95
C ILE A 10 10.49 30.86 -27.49
N VAL A 11 10.92 29.72 -26.95
CA VAL A 11 12.14 29.02 -27.35
C VAL A 11 11.73 27.78 -28.12
N GLU A 12 12.07 27.75 -29.41
CA GLU A 12 11.81 26.61 -30.29
C GLU A 12 12.81 25.48 -29.99
N GLU A 13 12.34 24.25 -29.87
CA GLU A 13 13.17 23.07 -29.58
C GLU A 13 14.19 22.74 -30.68
N ARG A 14 14.02 23.36 -31.86
CA ARG A 14 14.90 23.21 -33.04
C ARG A 14 16.10 24.14 -33.00
N GLU A 15 15.98 25.28 -32.31
CA GLU A 15 17.06 26.27 -32.17
C GLU A 15 18.06 25.87 -31.08
N LEU A 16 17.66 24.95 -30.19
CA LEU A 16 18.50 24.46 -29.11
C LEU A 16 19.65 23.59 -29.62
N CYS A 17 20.82 23.78 -29.02
CA CYS A 17 22.01 22.99 -29.32
C CYS A 17 21.82 21.54 -28.90
N ARG A 18 21.89 20.61 -29.87
CA ARG A 18 21.85 19.17 -29.60
C ARG A 18 23.10 18.73 -28.86
N TRP A 19 22.99 17.73 -28.00
CA TRP A 19 24.12 17.21 -27.22
C TRP A 19 25.28 16.75 -28.11
N ALA A 20 24.97 16.17 -29.28
CA ALA A 20 25.96 15.81 -30.30
C ALA A 20 26.84 17.00 -30.77
N ASN A 21 26.33 18.23 -30.72
CA ASN A 21 27.00 19.44 -31.18
C ASN A 21 27.56 20.28 -30.01
N ALA A 22 27.34 19.86 -28.76
CA ALA A 22 27.84 20.56 -27.59
C ALA A 22 29.36 20.44 -27.48
N TYR A 23 30.02 21.45 -26.89
CA TYR A 23 31.47 21.50 -26.73
C TYR A 23 32.02 20.25 -26.04
N VAL A 24 32.95 19.55 -26.70
CA VAL A 24 33.64 18.36 -26.18
C VAL A 24 35.00 18.83 -25.62
N PRO A 25 35.25 18.65 -24.30
CA PRO A 25 36.57 18.90 -23.73
C PRO A 25 37.65 18.01 -24.38
N SER A 26 38.92 18.44 -24.32
CA SER A 26 40.03 17.60 -24.77
C SER A 26 40.23 16.46 -23.76
N TYR A 27 40.07 15.22 -24.20
CA TYR A 27 40.34 14.02 -23.41
C TYR A 27 41.72 13.44 -23.74
N PRO A 28 42.36 12.71 -22.82
CA PRO A 28 43.56 11.94 -23.13
C PRO A 28 43.30 10.94 -24.25
N ASP A 29 44.32 10.59 -25.02
CA ASP A 29 44.21 9.54 -26.04
C ASP A 29 43.76 8.22 -25.39
N PRO A 30 42.83 7.48 -26.02
CA PRO A 30 42.30 6.26 -25.45
C PRO A 30 43.42 5.21 -25.25
N PRO A 31 43.39 4.45 -24.14
CA PRO A 31 44.34 3.35 -23.94
C PRO A 31 44.20 2.30 -25.05
N ALA A 32 45.27 1.53 -25.29
CA ALA A 32 45.33 0.54 -26.38
C ALA A 32 44.32 -0.62 -26.23
N GLU A 33 43.68 -0.77 -25.07
CA GLU A 33 42.60 -1.73 -24.83
C GLU A 33 41.24 -1.09 -25.10
N ASP A 34 40.53 -1.56 -26.13
CA ASP A 34 39.19 -1.10 -26.50
C ASP A 34 38.14 -1.71 -25.53
N ARG A 35 38.00 -1.12 -24.34
CA ARG A 35 36.98 -1.51 -23.36
C ARG A 35 35.64 -0.85 -23.73
N THR A 36 34.61 -1.64 -24.03
CA THR A 36 33.30 -1.08 -24.34
C THR A 36 32.55 -0.68 -23.07
N SER A 37 32.07 0.56 -23.01
CA SER A 37 31.19 1.01 -21.94
C SER A 37 29.83 0.29 -22.05
N ARG A 38 29.11 0.17 -20.93
CA ARG A 38 27.70 -0.26 -20.95
C ARG A 38 26.82 0.71 -21.71
N PHE A 39 27.23 1.98 -21.83
CA PHE A 39 26.59 2.98 -22.66
C PHE A 39 27.55 3.42 -23.77
N PRO A 40 27.59 2.72 -24.91
CA PRO A 40 28.49 3.06 -26.00
C PRO A 40 28.08 4.37 -26.67
N VAL A 41 29.02 5.01 -27.36
CA VAL A 41 28.76 6.19 -28.20
C VAL A 41 27.67 5.87 -29.21
N ASN A 42 26.61 6.69 -29.21
CA ASN A 42 25.52 6.58 -30.17
C ASN A 42 25.13 7.98 -30.67
N GLU A 43 25.52 8.30 -31.89
CA GLU A 43 25.28 9.61 -32.51
C GLU A 43 23.79 9.92 -32.66
N GLU A 44 22.95 8.92 -32.97
CA GLU A 44 21.52 9.14 -33.15
C GLU A 44 20.84 9.56 -31.85
N LEU A 45 21.24 8.95 -30.72
CA LEU A 45 20.73 9.31 -29.40
C LEU A 45 21.23 10.69 -28.98
N ASN A 46 22.50 10.98 -29.23
CA ASN A 46 23.10 12.28 -28.89
C ASN A 46 22.47 13.44 -29.69
N ARG A 47 21.92 13.20 -30.88
CA ARG A 47 21.18 14.22 -31.66
C ARG A 47 19.78 14.51 -31.11
N LYS A 48 19.19 13.56 -30.37
CA LYS A 48 17.84 13.68 -29.79
C LYS A 48 17.83 14.40 -28.45
N VAL A 49 18.93 14.34 -27.72
CA VAL A 49 19.04 14.93 -26.38
C VAL A 49 19.54 16.38 -26.46
N VAL A 50 18.96 17.24 -25.63
CA VAL A 50 19.34 18.64 -25.45
C VAL A 50 19.48 18.92 -23.96
N LEU A 51 20.57 19.57 -23.55
CA LEU A 51 20.70 20.19 -22.23
C LEU A 51 20.44 21.68 -22.41
N TRP A 52 19.46 22.22 -21.67
CA TRP A 52 19.09 23.63 -21.78
C TRP A 52 18.83 24.24 -20.41
N GLU A 53 19.53 25.33 -20.13
CA GLU A 53 19.30 26.17 -18.97
C GLU A 53 18.23 27.21 -19.29
N GLY A 54 17.14 27.21 -18.52
CA GLY A 54 16.08 28.19 -18.69
C GLY A 54 14.73 27.77 -18.10
N ASP A 55 13.72 28.63 -18.30
CA ASP A 55 12.38 28.38 -17.79
C ASP A 55 11.57 27.45 -18.70
N ILE A 56 11.21 26.27 -18.19
CA ILE A 56 10.47 25.26 -18.97
C ILE A 56 9.16 25.77 -19.59
N THR A 57 8.56 26.83 -19.03
CA THR A 57 7.32 27.43 -19.55
C THR A 57 7.48 28.09 -20.91
N THR A 58 8.70 28.48 -21.30
CA THR A 58 8.97 29.13 -22.59
C THR A 58 9.25 28.14 -23.72
N LEU A 59 9.43 26.86 -23.42
CA LEU A 59 9.77 25.84 -24.41
C LEU A 59 8.57 25.43 -25.26
N ASN A 60 8.74 25.47 -26.58
CA ASN A 60 7.73 25.01 -27.56
C ASN A 60 7.78 23.49 -27.80
N CYS A 61 7.87 22.68 -26.74
CA CYS A 61 7.82 21.22 -26.89
C CYS A 61 6.36 20.73 -27.07
N THR A 62 6.16 19.54 -27.62
CA THR A 62 4.81 18.95 -27.67
C THR A 62 4.25 18.73 -26.26
N ALA A 63 5.08 18.28 -25.32
CA ALA A 63 4.76 18.26 -23.90
C ALA A 63 5.88 18.80 -23.03
N ILE A 64 5.53 19.39 -21.90
CA ILE A 64 6.46 19.69 -20.81
C ILE A 64 6.08 18.92 -19.55
N VAL A 65 7.07 18.53 -18.76
CA VAL A 65 6.85 17.81 -17.50
C VAL A 65 6.81 18.81 -16.35
N ASN A 66 5.77 18.68 -15.52
CA ASN A 66 5.60 19.42 -14.28
C ASN A 66 5.81 18.48 -13.07
N THR A 67 6.64 18.90 -12.11
CA THR A 67 6.83 18.22 -10.83
C THR A 67 5.94 18.83 -9.74
N THR A 68 5.05 18.02 -9.17
CA THR A 68 4.03 18.46 -8.21
C THR A 68 3.85 17.48 -7.04
N ASN A 69 2.79 17.66 -6.25
CA ASN A 69 2.42 16.83 -5.11
C ASN A 69 1.19 15.96 -5.42
N GLU A 70 0.83 15.12 -4.47
CA GLU A 70 -0.22 14.11 -4.63
C GLU A 70 -1.60 14.71 -4.91
N THR A 71 -1.80 15.97 -4.52
CA THR A 71 -3.02 16.76 -4.70
C THR A 71 -2.94 17.74 -5.87
N LEU A 72 -1.85 17.76 -6.65
CA LEU A 72 -1.61 18.67 -7.76
C LEU A 72 -1.65 20.17 -7.39
N THR A 73 -1.42 20.50 -6.11
CA THR A 73 -1.47 21.85 -5.55
C THR A 73 -0.12 22.30 -4.98
N ASP A 74 0.97 21.67 -5.40
CA ASP A 74 2.30 21.97 -4.87
C ASP A 74 2.75 23.39 -5.23
N ARG A 75 3.31 24.04 -4.22
CA ARG A 75 3.94 25.38 -4.31
C ARG A 75 5.43 25.19 -4.53
N ASN A 76 5.80 24.82 -5.75
CA ASN A 76 7.18 24.71 -6.22
C ASN A 76 7.41 25.75 -7.30
N LEU A 77 8.64 26.25 -7.45
CA LEU A 77 8.97 27.29 -8.43
C LEU A 77 8.54 26.90 -9.85
N ILE A 78 8.82 25.66 -10.25
CA ILE A 78 8.46 25.13 -11.58
C ILE A 78 6.94 25.03 -11.73
N SER A 79 6.26 24.41 -10.76
CA SER A 79 4.80 24.24 -10.76
C SER A 79 4.08 25.59 -10.78
N GLU A 80 4.52 26.55 -9.97
CA GLU A 80 3.95 27.90 -9.92
C GLU A 80 4.11 28.64 -11.24
N ARG A 81 5.30 28.60 -11.85
CA ARG A 81 5.52 29.21 -13.18
C ARG A 81 4.63 28.56 -14.23
N ILE A 82 4.54 27.23 -14.25
CA ILE A 82 3.67 26.48 -15.18
C ILE A 82 2.20 26.88 -15.00
N PHE A 83 1.69 26.92 -13.76
CA PHE A 83 0.30 27.34 -13.50
C PHE A 83 0.06 28.83 -13.82
N GLN A 84 1.03 29.70 -13.59
CA GLN A 84 0.93 31.12 -13.94
C GLN A 84 0.90 31.32 -15.45
N ALA A 85 1.77 30.64 -16.20
CA ALA A 85 1.86 30.75 -17.65
C ALA A 85 0.69 30.04 -18.37
N ALA A 86 0.24 28.89 -17.88
CA ALA A 86 -0.90 28.17 -18.46
C ALA A 86 -2.25 28.85 -18.21
N GLY A 87 -2.38 29.58 -17.09
CA GLY A 87 -3.62 30.24 -16.67
C GLY A 87 -4.52 29.40 -15.76
N PRO A 88 -5.67 29.96 -15.33
CA PRO A 88 -6.57 29.32 -14.35
C PRO A 88 -7.24 28.05 -14.87
N ASP A 89 -7.36 27.88 -16.19
CA ASP A 89 -8.01 26.73 -16.82
C ASP A 89 -7.26 25.42 -16.53
N LEU A 90 -5.92 25.46 -16.49
CA LEU A 90 -5.11 24.30 -16.13
C LEU A 90 -5.43 23.84 -14.69
N ARG A 91 -5.58 24.78 -13.76
CA ARG A 91 -5.91 24.45 -12.36
C ARG A 91 -7.31 23.85 -12.23
N ALA A 92 -8.27 24.32 -13.05
CA ALA A 92 -9.61 23.74 -13.12
C ALA A 92 -9.57 22.31 -13.67
N GLU A 93 -8.79 22.05 -14.72
CA GLU A 93 -8.62 20.70 -15.28
C GLU A 93 -7.98 19.74 -14.27
N CYS A 94 -6.91 20.17 -13.59
CA CYS A 94 -6.28 19.38 -12.54
C CYS A 94 -7.26 19.04 -11.39
N SER A 95 -8.07 20.01 -10.96
CA SER A 95 -8.99 19.83 -9.84
C SER A 95 -10.19 18.94 -10.20
N ASN A 96 -10.73 19.08 -11.42
CA ASN A 96 -11.94 18.39 -11.85
C ASN A 96 -11.66 16.98 -12.40
N HIS A 97 -10.63 16.83 -13.23
CA HIS A 97 -10.38 15.59 -13.99
C HIS A 97 -9.35 14.68 -13.34
N LEU A 98 -8.28 15.23 -12.75
CA LEU A 98 -7.18 14.41 -12.22
C LEU A 98 -7.40 14.00 -10.76
N LYS A 99 -7.90 14.92 -9.91
CA LYS A 99 -8.14 14.83 -8.45
C LYS A 99 -6.93 14.46 -7.59
N THR A 100 -6.20 13.41 -7.93
CA THR A 100 -4.99 12.94 -7.23
C THR A 100 -3.99 12.31 -8.20
N CYS A 101 -2.70 12.37 -7.89
CA CYS A 101 -1.63 11.69 -8.63
C CYS A 101 -0.69 11.03 -7.62
N ARG A 102 -0.43 9.72 -7.73
CA ARG A 102 0.43 9.03 -6.76
C ARG A 102 1.90 9.33 -7.03
N THR A 103 2.74 9.18 -6.01
CA THR A 103 4.19 9.28 -6.15
C THR A 103 4.71 8.30 -7.21
N GLY A 104 5.49 8.79 -8.18
CA GLY A 104 5.95 7.99 -9.32
C GLY A 104 4.96 7.84 -10.47
N GLU A 105 3.70 8.22 -10.30
CA GLU A 105 2.72 8.24 -11.38
C GLU A 105 2.90 9.50 -12.24
N ALA A 106 2.41 9.45 -13.48
CA ALA A 106 2.34 10.62 -14.36
C ALA A 106 0.93 10.72 -14.95
N LYS A 107 0.42 11.94 -15.13
CA LYS A 107 -0.87 12.21 -15.76
C LYS A 107 -0.77 13.42 -16.68
N MET A 108 -1.53 13.42 -17.77
CA MET A 108 -1.45 14.46 -18.80
C MET A 108 -2.67 15.38 -18.79
N THR A 109 -2.46 16.66 -19.08
CA THR A 109 -3.44 17.73 -19.25
C THR A 109 -3.10 18.55 -20.49
N LYS A 110 -3.97 19.49 -20.87
CA LYS A 110 -3.69 20.44 -21.95
C LYS A 110 -2.75 21.55 -21.47
N GLY A 111 -2.00 22.16 -22.39
CA GLY A 111 -1.06 23.25 -22.08
C GLY A 111 -1.69 24.64 -21.91
N TYR A 112 -2.91 24.85 -22.42
CA TYR A 112 -3.64 26.12 -22.33
C TYR A 112 -2.82 27.33 -22.81
N GLY A 113 -2.47 28.26 -21.92
CA GLY A 113 -1.66 29.45 -22.23
C GLY A 113 -0.17 29.18 -22.49
N LEU A 114 0.30 27.94 -22.30
CA LEU A 114 1.67 27.56 -22.58
C LEU A 114 1.93 27.40 -24.09
N PRO A 115 3.17 27.65 -24.56
CA PRO A 115 3.60 27.25 -25.90
C PRO A 115 3.46 25.74 -26.13
N ALA A 116 3.74 24.95 -25.09
CA ALA A 116 3.60 23.51 -25.14
C ALA A 116 2.15 23.05 -25.24
N ARG A 117 1.87 22.02 -26.06
CA ARG A 117 0.50 21.53 -26.28
C ARG A 117 -0.08 20.80 -25.08
N TYR A 118 0.76 20.08 -24.35
CA TYR A 118 0.37 19.27 -23.20
C TYR A 118 1.30 19.49 -22.00
N VAL A 119 0.77 19.26 -20.80
CA VAL A 119 1.56 19.22 -19.57
C VAL A 119 1.42 17.83 -18.97
N ILE A 120 2.56 17.20 -18.69
CA ILE A 120 2.63 15.90 -18.00
C ILE A 120 2.98 16.18 -16.54
N HIS A 121 2.01 16.01 -15.65
CA HIS A 121 2.19 16.16 -14.21
C HIS A 121 2.70 14.85 -13.61
N THR A 122 3.83 14.90 -12.91
CA THR A 122 4.36 13.78 -12.14
C THR A 122 4.70 14.20 -10.72
N VAL A 123 4.69 13.24 -9.80
CA VAL A 123 4.92 13.49 -8.38
C VAL A 123 6.22 12.83 -7.95
N GLY A 124 7.24 13.67 -7.74
CA GLY A 124 8.54 13.24 -7.24
C GLY A 124 8.48 12.72 -5.79
N PRO A 125 9.33 11.75 -5.41
CA PRO A 125 9.37 11.21 -4.06
C PRO A 125 9.86 12.22 -3.04
N ARG A 126 9.39 12.08 -1.78
CA ARG A 126 10.02 12.74 -0.63
C ARG A 126 11.20 11.87 -0.21
N TYR A 127 12.41 12.42 -0.31
CA TYR A 127 13.61 11.67 0.00
C TYR A 127 13.80 11.55 1.51
N ASN A 128 14.06 10.32 1.95
CA ASN A 128 14.46 10.02 3.30
C ASN A 128 15.48 8.89 3.22
N VAL A 129 16.60 9.02 3.93
CA VAL A 129 17.68 8.02 3.95
C VAL A 129 17.14 6.62 4.30
N LYS A 130 16.12 6.53 5.18
CA LYS A 130 15.47 5.25 5.56
C LYS A 130 14.72 4.58 4.41
N TYR A 131 14.28 5.34 3.42
CA TYR A 131 13.46 4.87 2.29
C TYR A 131 14.15 5.15 0.95
N ARG A 132 15.49 5.12 0.93
CA ARG A 132 16.31 5.41 -0.25
C ARG A 132 15.86 4.59 -1.46
N THR A 133 15.77 3.27 -1.34
CA THR A 133 15.38 2.38 -2.44
C THR A 133 13.99 2.69 -3.00
N ALA A 134 13.02 2.99 -2.13
CA ALA A 134 11.69 3.39 -2.55
C ALA A 134 11.68 4.75 -3.26
N ALA A 135 12.50 5.70 -2.80
CA ALA A 135 12.66 6.99 -3.45
C ALA A 135 13.32 6.85 -4.83
N GLU A 136 14.35 6.01 -4.97
CA GLU A 136 14.99 5.74 -6.26
C GLU A 136 14.01 5.10 -7.27
N SER A 137 13.24 4.08 -6.85
CA SER A 137 12.19 3.48 -7.69
C SER A 137 11.11 4.49 -8.08
N ALA A 138 10.69 5.35 -7.15
CA ALA A 138 9.67 6.35 -7.42
C ALA A 138 10.15 7.43 -8.41
N LEU A 139 11.39 7.90 -8.27
CA LEU A 139 11.97 8.88 -9.20
C LEU A 139 12.14 8.27 -10.59
N PHE A 140 12.61 7.02 -10.67
CA PHE A 140 12.65 6.23 -11.91
C PHE A 140 11.27 6.19 -12.59
N ASN A 141 10.23 5.84 -11.82
CA ASN A 141 8.87 5.76 -12.34
C ASN A 141 8.34 7.12 -12.83
N CYS A 142 8.73 8.24 -12.23
CA CYS A 142 8.35 9.57 -12.71
C CYS A 142 8.81 9.79 -14.16
N TYR A 143 10.09 9.53 -14.45
CA TYR A 143 10.65 9.69 -15.80
C TYR A 143 10.08 8.64 -16.75
N ARG A 144 10.04 7.37 -16.35
CA ARG A 144 9.51 6.28 -17.20
C ARG A 144 8.05 6.52 -17.59
N ASN A 145 7.19 6.86 -16.64
CA ASN A 145 5.77 7.08 -16.91
C ASN A 145 5.54 8.36 -17.73
N SER A 146 6.35 9.40 -17.53
CA SER A 146 6.28 10.62 -18.35
C SER A 146 6.64 10.34 -19.81
N LEU A 147 7.72 9.59 -20.05
CA LEU A 147 8.13 9.18 -21.40
C LEU A 147 7.13 8.21 -22.02
N GLN A 148 6.56 7.30 -21.22
CA GLN A 148 5.53 6.36 -21.67
C GLN A 148 4.27 7.10 -22.14
N LEU A 149 3.79 8.09 -21.38
CA LEU A 149 2.65 8.92 -21.79
C LEU A 149 2.94 9.69 -23.08
N ALA A 150 4.15 10.21 -23.24
CA ALA A 150 4.55 10.89 -24.46
C ALA A 150 4.50 9.96 -25.68
N ARG A 151 4.97 8.72 -25.53
CA ARG A 151 4.88 7.71 -26.59
C ARG A 151 3.43 7.31 -26.89
N GLU A 152 2.62 7.04 -25.87
CA GLU A 152 1.22 6.63 -26.03
C GLU A 152 0.38 7.69 -26.76
N ASN A 153 0.69 8.97 -26.56
CA ASN A 153 0.04 10.08 -27.25
C ASN A 153 0.77 10.53 -28.52
N SER A 154 1.77 9.76 -28.98
CA SER A 154 2.57 10.02 -30.20
C SER A 154 3.16 11.43 -30.24
N LEU A 155 3.68 11.91 -29.11
CA LEU A 155 4.32 13.21 -29.00
C LEU A 155 5.73 13.17 -29.60
N GLN A 156 6.12 14.21 -30.35
CA GLN A 156 7.43 14.25 -31.01
C GLN A 156 8.53 14.81 -30.11
N SER A 157 8.20 15.78 -29.25
CA SER A 157 9.15 16.42 -28.36
C SER A 157 8.63 16.53 -26.93
N ILE A 158 9.53 16.30 -25.96
CA ILE A 158 9.24 16.40 -24.53
C ILE A 158 10.31 17.21 -23.80
N GLY A 159 9.87 18.19 -23.02
CA GLY A 159 10.69 18.93 -22.07
C GLY A 159 10.60 18.32 -20.68
N LEU A 160 11.71 17.79 -20.16
CA LEU A 160 11.82 17.22 -18.82
C LEU A 160 12.34 18.28 -17.85
N CYS A 161 11.58 18.55 -16.78
CA CYS A 161 12.08 19.31 -15.65
C CYS A 161 12.89 18.43 -14.69
N VAL A 162 13.72 19.06 -13.85
CA VAL A 162 14.40 18.38 -12.73
C VAL A 162 13.34 17.95 -11.69
N VAL A 163 12.95 16.67 -11.70
CA VAL A 163 11.88 16.17 -10.81
C VAL A 163 12.31 16.15 -9.34
N ASN A 164 13.60 15.91 -9.09
CA ASN A 164 14.25 15.80 -7.78
C ASN A 164 14.52 17.18 -7.14
N GLN A 165 13.45 17.92 -6.88
CA GLN A 165 13.52 19.27 -6.34
C GLN A 165 14.16 19.33 -4.93
N PRO A 166 14.97 20.36 -4.61
CA PRO A 166 15.63 20.51 -3.31
C PRO A 166 14.67 20.47 -2.12
N LYS A 167 13.45 21.01 -2.28
CA LYS A 167 12.39 20.99 -1.27
C LYS A 167 12.01 19.59 -0.80
N ARG A 168 12.20 18.55 -1.64
CA ARG A 168 11.93 17.15 -1.30
C ARG A 168 13.16 16.41 -0.76
N GLY A 169 14.30 17.09 -0.62
CA GLY A 169 15.51 16.58 0.02
C GLY A 169 16.29 15.54 -0.78
N TYR A 170 15.98 15.35 -2.06
CA TYR A 170 16.63 14.34 -2.89
C TYR A 170 18.03 14.82 -3.31
N PRO A 171 19.11 14.02 -3.15
CA PRO A 171 20.45 14.40 -3.58
C PRO A 171 20.49 14.70 -5.09
N PRO A 172 20.95 15.89 -5.52
CA PRO A 172 20.83 16.30 -6.92
C PRO A 172 21.64 15.41 -7.86
N ASP A 173 22.86 15.01 -7.47
CA ASP A 173 23.73 14.09 -8.21
C ASP A 173 23.05 12.73 -8.45
N GLU A 174 22.54 12.09 -7.38
CA GLU A 174 21.86 10.79 -7.49
C GLU A 174 20.60 10.87 -8.35
N GLY A 175 19.85 11.97 -8.24
CA GLY A 175 18.67 12.21 -9.05
C GLY A 175 18.99 12.37 -10.54
N ALA A 176 20.08 13.06 -10.87
CA ALA A 176 20.56 13.24 -12.24
C ALA A 176 21.00 11.91 -12.87
N HIS A 177 21.69 11.04 -12.13
CA HIS A 177 22.02 9.68 -12.58
C HIS A 177 20.77 8.89 -12.97
N ILE A 178 19.72 8.90 -12.13
CA ILE A 178 18.47 8.20 -12.43
C ILE A 178 17.81 8.78 -13.67
N ALA A 179 17.68 10.11 -13.77
CA ALA A 179 17.07 10.80 -14.90
C ALA A 179 17.74 10.43 -16.23
N LEU A 180 19.06 10.60 -16.31
CA LEU A 180 19.84 10.37 -17.52
C LEU A 180 19.84 8.89 -17.92
N ARG A 181 20.01 7.99 -16.95
CA ARG A 181 19.97 6.54 -17.17
C ARG A 181 18.61 6.07 -17.72
N THR A 182 17.52 6.55 -17.13
CA THR A 182 16.16 6.17 -17.58
C THR A 182 15.90 6.67 -18.99
N VAL A 183 16.24 7.92 -19.29
CA VAL A 183 16.07 8.49 -20.64
C VAL A 183 16.94 7.75 -21.65
N ARG A 184 18.21 7.45 -21.32
CA ARG A 184 19.12 6.72 -22.20
C ARG A 184 18.55 5.37 -22.63
N ARG A 185 18.17 4.53 -21.67
CA ARG A 185 17.62 3.19 -21.94
C ARG A 185 16.25 3.25 -22.63
N PHE A 186 15.43 4.23 -22.28
CA PHE A 186 14.16 4.44 -22.97
C PHE A 186 14.37 4.77 -24.46
N LEU A 187 15.31 5.65 -24.78
CA LEU A 187 15.61 6.01 -26.17
C LEU A 187 16.32 4.88 -26.94
N GLU A 188 17.08 4.01 -26.28
CA GLU A 188 17.64 2.80 -26.90
C GLU A 188 16.53 1.82 -27.33
N LYS A 189 15.53 1.61 -26.47
CA LYS A 189 14.40 0.71 -26.75
C LYS A 189 13.36 1.31 -27.70
N PHE A 190 13.15 2.63 -27.63
CA PHE A 190 12.11 3.35 -28.37
C PHE A 190 12.68 4.51 -29.19
N SER A 191 13.73 4.24 -29.96
CA SER A 191 14.44 5.26 -30.73
C SER A 191 13.53 6.02 -31.71
N SER A 192 12.55 5.37 -32.33
CA SER A 192 11.66 6.00 -33.32
C SER A 192 10.52 6.83 -32.73
N SER A 193 10.26 6.74 -31.42
CA SER A 193 9.06 7.33 -30.82
C SER A 193 9.20 8.81 -30.46
N LEU A 194 10.43 9.28 -30.18
CA LEU A 194 10.71 10.65 -29.76
C LEU A 194 11.80 11.26 -30.66
N GLU A 195 11.54 12.46 -31.18
CA GLU A 195 12.51 13.22 -31.98
C GLU A 195 13.43 14.05 -31.09
N THR A 196 12.90 14.63 -30.01
CA THR A 196 13.68 15.51 -29.12
C THR A 196 13.30 15.35 -27.65
N VAL A 197 14.30 15.20 -26.79
CA VAL A 197 14.17 15.23 -25.34
C VAL A 197 15.03 16.38 -24.81
N VAL A 198 14.38 17.37 -24.19
CA VAL A 198 15.05 18.55 -23.61
C VAL A 198 15.13 18.39 -22.10
N PHE A 199 16.32 18.36 -21.53
CA PHE A 199 16.53 18.50 -20.09
C PHE A 199 16.57 19.99 -19.74
N ALA A 200 15.46 20.49 -19.20
CA ALA A 200 15.34 21.86 -18.72
C ALA A 200 15.86 21.95 -17.28
N VAL A 201 17.04 22.55 -17.11
CA VAL A 201 17.76 22.65 -15.84
C VAL A 201 17.77 24.10 -15.33
N THR A 202 17.95 24.25 -14.02
CA THR A 202 18.25 25.54 -13.40
C THR A 202 19.77 25.73 -13.29
N ASP A 203 20.24 26.95 -13.05
CA ASP A 203 21.66 27.31 -12.94
C ASP A 203 22.42 26.38 -11.98
N ASN A 204 21.77 25.97 -10.87
CA ASN A 204 22.37 25.08 -9.87
C ASN A 204 22.50 23.62 -10.33
N ASP A 205 21.65 23.18 -11.25
CA ASP A 205 21.64 21.80 -11.74
C ASP A 205 22.45 21.64 -13.03
N GLU A 206 22.72 22.74 -13.76
CA GLU A 206 23.40 22.69 -15.05
C GLU A 206 24.79 22.05 -14.95
N ASP A 207 25.60 22.46 -13.97
CA ASP A 207 26.94 21.91 -13.74
C ASP A 207 26.91 20.40 -13.46
N ILE A 208 25.90 19.96 -12.71
CA ILE A 208 25.70 18.55 -12.35
C ILE A 208 25.35 17.75 -13.61
N TYR A 209 24.36 18.21 -14.38
CA TYR A 209 23.97 17.53 -15.62
C TYR A 209 25.10 17.55 -16.66
N ARG A 210 25.84 18.66 -16.79
CA ARG A 210 26.97 18.77 -17.72
C ARG A 210 28.11 17.81 -17.39
N ARG A 211 28.37 17.58 -16.10
CA ARG A 211 29.34 16.59 -15.62
C ARG A 211 28.87 15.15 -15.82
N ILE A 212 27.58 14.87 -15.56
CA ILE A 212 27.06 13.50 -15.54
C ILE A 212 26.58 13.01 -16.93
N MET A 213 26.15 13.90 -17.81
CA MET A 213 25.62 13.55 -19.14
C MET A 213 26.60 12.73 -20.01
N PRO A 214 27.92 13.01 -20.04
CA PRO A 214 28.91 12.17 -20.72
C PRO A 214 28.92 10.69 -20.30
N LEU A 215 28.57 10.38 -19.03
CA LEU A 215 28.54 8.99 -18.52
C LEU A 215 27.49 8.12 -19.23
N TYR A 216 26.38 8.74 -19.68
CA TYR A 216 25.24 8.05 -20.30
C TYR A 216 25.13 8.35 -21.79
N PHE A 217 25.63 9.50 -22.23
CA PHE A 217 25.61 9.98 -23.61
C PHE A 217 27.02 10.41 -24.03
N PRO A 218 27.99 9.47 -24.11
CA PRO A 218 29.32 9.81 -24.60
C PRO A 218 29.23 10.21 -26.07
N ARG A 219 29.96 11.27 -26.44
CA ARG A 219 29.97 11.87 -27.78
C ARG A 219 31.11 11.35 -28.63
N THR A 220 32.23 11.01 -28.00
CA THR A 220 33.43 10.47 -28.66
C THR A 220 33.93 9.24 -27.92
N LYS A 221 34.69 8.38 -28.61
CA LYS A 221 35.30 7.20 -27.98
C LYS A 221 36.31 7.57 -26.89
N ALA A 222 37.03 8.67 -27.03
CA ALA A 222 37.96 9.15 -26.01
C ALA A 222 37.22 9.56 -24.72
N GLU A 223 36.07 10.24 -24.86
CA GLU A 223 35.19 10.56 -23.74
C GLU A 223 34.61 9.29 -23.10
N GLU A 224 34.19 8.30 -23.91
CA GLU A 224 33.71 7.00 -23.40
C GLU A 224 34.75 6.30 -22.52
N GLN A 225 36.03 6.29 -22.93
CA GLN A 225 37.10 5.65 -22.17
C GLN A 225 37.47 6.42 -20.90
N ALA A 226 37.53 7.75 -20.97
CA ALA A 226 37.88 8.59 -19.82
C ALA A 226 36.84 8.50 -18.70
N VAL A 227 35.58 8.33 -19.07
CA VAL A 227 34.43 8.36 -18.16
C VAL A 227 34.09 6.97 -17.62
N LEU A 228 34.72 5.91 -18.15
CA LEU A 228 34.44 4.51 -17.84
C LEU A 228 34.64 4.17 -16.35
N GLU A 229 35.61 4.81 -15.69
CA GLU A 229 35.89 4.63 -14.26
C GLU A 229 34.93 5.40 -13.34
N GLU A 230 34.23 6.41 -13.87
CA GLU A 230 33.30 7.27 -13.11
C GLU A 230 31.85 6.76 -13.14
N ILE A 231 31.55 5.70 -13.91
CA ILE A 231 30.19 5.13 -13.99
C ILE A 231 29.82 4.48 -12.64
N PRO A 232 28.68 4.88 -12.02
CA PRO A 232 28.25 4.27 -10.77
C PRO A 232 28.03 2.76 -10.88
N ALA A 233 28.32 2.02 -9.80
CA ALA A 233 28.15 0.56 -9.75
C ALA A 233 26.70 0.11 -10.00
N ASP A 234 25.70 0.90 -9.59
CA ASP A 234 24.30 0.68 -9.95
C ASP A 234 23.98 1.32 -11.31
N ILE A 235 23.98 0.49 -12.35
CA ILE A 235 23.64 0.87 -13.72
C ILE A 235 22.18 0.54 -14.04
N GLY A 236 21.39 0.09 -13.06
CA GLY A 236 20.00 -0.31 -13.22
C GLY A 236 19.77 -1.52 -14.14
N ASN A 237 18.53 -2.01 -14.20
CA ASN A 237 18.09 -3.08 -15.11
C ASN A 237 17.89 -2.58 -16.54
N GLU A 238 17.51 -3.45 -17.50
CA GLU A 238 17.29 -3.11 -18.92
C GLU A 238 16.45 -1.84 -19.17
N GLU A 239 15.54 -1.50 -18.26
CA GLU A 239 14.68 -0.30 -18.37
C GLU A 239 15.23 0.93 -17.63
N GLY A 240 16.30 0.77 -16.84
CA GLY A 240 16.95 1.83 -16.08
C GLY A 240 16.52 1.93 -14.62
N GLU A 241 15.73 0.96 -14.16
CA GLU A 241 15.31 0.87 -12.76
C GLU A 241 16.51 0.51 -11.89
N PRO A 242 16.72 1.19 -10.75
CA PRO A 242 17.79 0.86 -9.79
C PRO A 242 17.77 -0.62 -9.41
N PHE A 243 18.93 -1.26 -9.37
CA PHE A 243 19.03 -2.67 -9.00
C PHE A 243 18.88 -2.83 -7.48
N ILE A 244 17.73 -3.36 -7.04
CA ILE A 244 17.46 -3.62 -5.61
C ILE A 244 17.69 -5.10 -5.33
N GLN A 245 18.85 -5.44 -4.77
CA GLN A 245 19.23 -6.83 -4.43
C GLN A 245 18.24 -7.48 -3.44
N GLU A 246 17.60 -6.69 -2.57
CA GLU A 246 16.58 -7.15 -1.61
C GLU A 246 15.25 -7.57 -2.25
N ARG A 247 14.99 -7.21 -3.51
CA ARG A 247 13.78 -7.61 -4.26
C ARG A 247 14.02 -8.79 -5.21
N GLN A 248 15.26 -9.27 -5.32
CA GLN A 248 15.49 -10.54 -5.99
C GLN A 248 14.95 -11.67 -5.11
N ILE A 249 14.21 -12.59 -5.72
CA ILE A 249 13.91 -13.87 -5.09
C ILE A 249 15.25 -14.50 -4.75
N ARG A 250 15.60 -14.55 -3.46
CA ARG A 250 16.71 -15.39 -2.99
C ARG A 250 16.28 -16.83 -3.20
N ILE A 251 16.58 -17.39 -4.36
CA ILE A 251 16.79 -18.83 -4.43
C ILE A 251 18.16 -19.04 -3.78
N MET A 252 18.17 -19.07 -2.45
CA MET A 252 19.28 -19.64 -1.72
C MET A 252 19.16 -21.14 -1.90
N ASP A 253 20.08 -21.74 -2.64
CA ASP A 253 20.39 -23.14 -2.39
C ASP A 253 20.90 -23.21 -0.95
N LYS A 254 20.18 -23.96 -0.11
CA LYS A 254 20.45 -24.15 1.33
C LYS A 254 21.94 -24.54 1.48
N PRO A 255 22.78 -23.82 2.24
CA PRO A 255 24.14 -24.27 2.49
C PRO A 255 24.07 -25.43 3.49
N ILE A 256 24.27 -26.64 3.00
CA ILE A 256 24.46 -27.83 3.84
C ILE A 256 25.98 -28.08 3.89
N GLY A 257 26.58 -27.75 5.02
CA GLY A 257 27.93 -28.19 5.39
C GLY A 257 27.82 -28.98 6.69
N PRO A 258 28.31 -30.23 6.77
CA PRO A 258 28.11 -31.10 7.92
C PRO A 258 29.29 -30.99 8.89
N GLU A 259 29.01 -30.61 10.13
CA GLU A 259 29.58 -31.12 11.39
C GLU A 259 29.25 -30.14 12.53
N ASP A 260 27.97 -30.08 12.90
CA ASP A 260 27.55 -30.07 14.30
C ASP A 260 26.04 -30.35 14.36
N SER A 261 25.70 -31.62 14.20
CA SER A 261 24.36 -32.13 14.47
C SER A 261 24.25 -32.45 15.96
N THR A 262 23.72 -31.51 16.74
CA THR A 262 22.69 -31.86 17.72
C THR A 262 21.50 -30.91 17.54
N GLU A 263 20.43 -31.48 16.98
CA GLU A 263 19.07 -30.94 16.82
C GLU A 263 18.76 -30.06 15.58
N ALA A 264 18.99 -30.58 14.37
CA ALA A 264 18.16 -30.31 13.18
C ALA A 264 18.50 -31.28 12.03
N ASP A 265 17.46 -31.67 11.27
CA ASP A 265 17.42 -32.24 9.90
C ASP A 265 18.52 -33.22 9.46
N GLU A 266 18.17 -34.49 9.16
CA GLU A 266 18.63 -35.20 7.95
C GLU A 266 17.98 -36.59 7.79
N SER A 267 17.25 -36.79 6.69
CA SER A 267 17.27 -38.04 5.89
C SER A 267 16.44 -37.86 4.61
N PHE A 268 17.03 -37.26 3.58
CA PHE A 268 16.65 -37.47 2.18
C PHE A 268 17.95 -37.57 1.36
N GLU A 269 18.24 -38.78 0.90
CA GLU A 269 19.10 -39.20 -0.22
C GLU A 269 20.08 -40.32 0.14
N GLU A 270 19.56 -41.55 0.06
CA GLU A 270 20.34 -42.72 -0.30
C GLU A 270 19.59 -43.41 -1.45
N GLY A 271 20.21 -43.47 -2.63
CA GLY A 271 19.72 -44.33 -3.73
C GLY A 271 19.65 -43.74 -5.13
N LEU A 272 20.70 -43.07 -5.63
CA LEU A 272 20.91 -42.92 -7.09
C LEU A 272 22.21 -43.58 -7.54
N LEU A 273 22.35 -44.87 -7.25
CA LEU A 273 23.16 -45.80 -8.04
C LEU A 273 22.39 -47.12 -8.18
N GLY A 274 21.58 -47.18 -9.23
CA GLY A 274 20.82 -48.37 -9.60
C GLY A 274 20.28 -48.20 -11.01
N LEU A 275 20.97 -48.82 -11.95
CA LEU A 275 20.52 -49.07 -13.32
C LEU A 275 19.08 -49.64 -13.30
N ASP A 276 18.09 -48.88 -13.79
CA ASP A 276 17.04 -49.38 -14.69
C ASP A 276 15.97 -48.30 -14.97
N GLY A 277 15.70 -48.07 -16.26
CA GLY A 277 14.42 -47.57 -16.77
C GLY A 277 14.10 -46.09 -16.59
N VAL A 278 14.53 -45.25 -17.55
CA VAL A 278 13.99 -43.89 -17.73
C VAL A 278 12.49 -43.98 -18.05
N LYS A 279 11.62 -43.62 -17.10
CA LYS A 279 10.20 -43.32 -17.38
C LYS A 279 10.06 -41.83 -17.73
N VAL A 280 10.21 -41.51 -19.02
CA VAL A 280 9.76 -40.22 -19.57
C VAL A 280 8.24 -40.17 -19.47
N GLY A 281 7.69 -39.20 -18.74
CA GLY A 281 6.23 -38.98 -18.65
C GLY A 281 5.68 -38.57 -17.28
N ALA A 282 6.50 -38.53 -16.22
CA ALA A 282 6.03 -38.25 -14.86
C ALA A 282 6.18 -36.78 -14.40
N HIS A 283 6.51 -35.85 -15.30
CA HIS A 283 6.44 -34.42 -15.01
C HIS A 283 5.14 -33.84 -15.57
N GLY A 284 4.50 -32.93 -14.84
CA GLY A 284 3.27 -32.25 -15.26
C GLY A 284 3.36 -31.49 -16.59
N PHE A 285 4.56 -31.34 -17.15
CA PHE A 285 4.79 -30.81 -18.50
C PHE A 285 4.51 -31.83 -19.63
N ALA A 286 4.53 -33.14 -19.34
CA ALA A 286 4.30 -34.22 -20.31
C ALA A 286 2.86 -34.74 -20.33
N MET A 287 2.05 -34.33 -19.34
CA MET A 287 0.61 -34.60 -19.32
C MET A 287 -0.08 -33.41 -20.00
N MET A 288 -0.73 -33.63 -21.14
CA MET A 288 -1.59 -32.62 -21.79
C MET A 288 -2.76 -32.25 -20.85
N GLU A 289 -2.51 -31.38 -19.89
CA GLU A 289 -3.55 -30.64 -19.20
C GLU A 289 -3.97 -29.47 -20.08
N GLY A 290 -5.29 -29.27 -20.19
CA GLY A 290 -5.89 -28.34 -21.13
C GLY A 290 -5.35 -26.91 -21.00
N ASP A 291 -4.99 -26.36 -22.14
CA ASP A 291 -4.61 -24.99 -22.46
C ASP A 291 -4.73 -23.97 -21.29
N HIS A 292 -3.66 -23.83 -20.51
CA HIS A 292 -3.55 -22.86 -19.41
C HIS A 292 -3.77 -21.41 -19.85
N ASP A 293 -3.58 -21.10 -21.13
CA ASP A 293 -3.83 -19.76 -21.66
C ASP A 293 -5.32 -19.44 -21.78
N LYS A 294 -6.19 -20.45 -21.94
CA LYS A 294 -7.66 -20.27 -21.85
C LYS A 294 -8.11 -19.92 -20.43
N ALA A 295 -7.48 -20.52 -19.42
CA ALA A 295 -7.72 -20.18 -18.02
C ALA A 295 -7.20 -18.77 -17.68
N ARG A 296 -6.08 -18.36 -18.29
CA ARG A 296 -5.51 -17.01 -18.17
C ARG A 296 -6.38 -15.94 -18.86
N LEU A 297 -6.95 -16.26 -20.03
CA LEU A 297 -7.93 -15.44 -20.74
C LEU A 297 -9.27 -15.32 -19.99
N GLN A 298 -9.71 -16.38 -19.29
CA GLN A 298 -10.87 -16.32 -18.39
C GLN A 298 -10.60 -15.53 -17.11
N GLN A 299 -9.37 -15.56 -16.57
CA GLN A 299 -8.92 -14.69 -15.47
C GLN A 299 -8.95 -13.19 -15.83
N LEU A 300 -8.64 -12.85 -17.08
CA LEU A 300 -8.71 -11.48 -17.60
C LEU A 300 -10.15 -11.00 -17.86
N GLN A 301 -11.11 -11.92 -18.02
CA GLN A 301 -12.53 -11.62 -18.20
C GLN A 301 -13.30 -11.65 -16.85
N GLY A 302 -12.98 -10.72 -15.94
CA GLY A 302 -13.91 -10.08 -14.99
C GLY A 302 -14.99 -10.87 -14.22
N LYS A 303 -14.90 -12.21 -14.09
CA LYS A 303 -15.96 -13.03 -13.47
C LYS A 303 -15.53 -13.88 -12.27
N ASN A 304 -14.25 -13.91 -11.92
CA ASN A 304 -13.74 -14.76 -10.82
C ASN A 304 -13.18 -13.99 -9.61
N SER A 305 -13.32 -12.66 -9.51
CA SER A 305 -12.71 -11.90 -8.41
C SER A 305 -13.25 -12.30 -7.04
N ASP A 306 -14.56 -12.47 -6.92
CA ASP A 306 -15.20 -12.56 -5.60
C ASP A 306 -15.07 -13.96 -5.00
N GLU A 307 -15.15 -15.01 -5.82
CA GLU A 307 -14.92 -16.38 -5.39
C GLU A 307 -13.45 -16.62 -5.01
N GLN A 308 -12.51 -16.03 -5.75
CA GLN A 308 -11.08 -16.12 -5.42
C GLN A 308 -10.75 -15.37 -4.13
N ILE A 309 -11.31 -14.17 -3.94
CA ILE A 309 -11.15 -13.40 -2.69
C ILE A 309 -11.71 -14.20 -1.50
N LEU A 310 -12.86 -14.86 -1.67
CA LEU A 310 -13.46 -15.69 -0.62
C LEU A 310 -12.60 -16.91 -0.30
N LEU A 311 -12.06 -17.60 -1.32
CA LEU A 311 -11.15 -18.74 -1.15
C LEU A 311 -9.85 -18.32 -0.46
N GLU A 312 -9.31 -17.15 -0.79
CA GLU A 312 -8.11 -16.60 -0.14
C GLU A 312 -8.38 -16.24 1.33
N GLN A 313 -9.52 -15.62 1.62
CA GLN A 313 -9.96 -15.34 2.99
C GLN A 313 -10.13 -16.64 3.80
N GLN A 314 -10.74 -17.68 3.23
CA GLN A 314 -10.88 -18.99 3.88
C GLN A 314 -9.52 -19.65 4.15
N ARG A 315 -8.60 -19.61 3.19
CA ARG A 315 -7.23 -20.13 3.38
C ARG A 315 -6.50 -19.38 4.49
N ARG A 316 -6.62 -18.04 4.51
CA ARG A 316 -6.04 -17.21 5.56
C ARG A 316 -6.62 -17.59 6.92
N TYR A 317 -7.94 -17.66 7.05
CA TYR A 317 -8.60 -18.08 8.28
C TYR A 317 -8.11 -19.46 8.76
N GLN A 318 -8.01 -20.46 7.88
CA GLN A 318 -7.53 -21.78 8.27
C GLN A 318 -6.08 -21.79 8.77
N ARG A 319 -5.20 -20.94 8.23
CA ARG A 319 -3.83 -20.80 8.75
C ARG A 319 -3.84 -20.27 10.19
N TRP A 320 -4.67 -19.26 10.46
CA TRP A 320 -4.81 -18.70 11.80
C TRP A 320 -5.43 -19.68 12.79
N LEU A 321 -6.43 -20.47 12.36
CA LEU A 321 -7.03 -21.54 13.18
C LEU A 321 -6.04 -22.67 13.50
N LYS A 322 -5.14 -23.02 12.59
CA LYS A 322 -4.08 -23.99 12.88
C LYS A 322 -3.11 -23.44 13.92
N ARG A 323 -2.69 -22.18 13.74
CA ARG A 323 -1.79 -21.48 14.67
C ARG A 323 -2.40 -21.31 16.06
N SER A 324 -3.70 -21.05 16.16
CA SER A 324 -4.38 -20.91 17.46
C SER A 324 -4.47 -22.22 18.25
N LYS A 325 -4.20 -23.37 17.62
CA LYS A 325 -4.15 -24.68 18.28
C LYS A 325 -2.73 -25.10 18.68
N THR A 326 -1.71 -24.48 18.08
CA THR A 326 -0.30 -24.80 18.33
C THR A 326 0.34 -23.88 19.36
N ASP A 327 -0.06 -22.61 19.37
CA ASP A 327 0.57 -21.59 20.21
C ASP A 327 0.02 -21.66 21.65
N ASP A 328 0.88 -21.45 22.65
CA ASP A 328 0.45 -21.31 24.05
C ASP A 328 -0.22 -19.95 24.27
N LEU A 329 -1.48 -20.00 24.71
CA LEU A 329 -2.35 -18.84 24.89
C LEU A 329 -2.82 -18.71 26.36
N SER A 330 -2.17 -19.42 27.29
CA SER A 330 -2.50 -19.45 28.71
C SER A 330 -2.45 -18.05 29.36
N ASP A 331 -1.46 -17.24 28.97
CA ASP A 331 -1.29 -15.86 29.46
C ASP A 331 -2.50 -14.97 29.15
N ILE A 332 -3.10 -15.15 27.97
CA ILE A 332 -4.25 -14.37 27.52
C ILE A 332 -5.56 -14.93 28.09
N ALA A 333 -5.64 -16.26 28.22
CA ALA A 333 -6.76 -16.91 28.88
C ALA A 333 -6.88 -16.47 30.35
N ALA A 334 -5.76 -16.26 31.04
CA ALA A 334 -5.72 -15.80 32.43
C ALA A 334 -6.37 -14.41 32.63
N LEU A 335 -6.34 -13.56 31.60
CA LEU A 335 -6.94 -12.22 31.65
C LEU A 335 -8.46 -12.25 31.59
N ARG A 336 -9.07 -13.36 31.18
CA ARG A 336 -10.53 -13.49 31.00
C ARG A 336 -11.16 -12.35 30.20
N VAL A 337 -10.53 -11.99 29.09
CA VAL A 337 -11.08 -11.01 28.12
C VAL A 337 -12.34 -11.56 27.47
N LEU A 338 -12.33 -12.86 27.15
CA LEU A 338 -13.37 -13.55 26.38
C LEU A 338 -13.64 -14.90 27.03
N TYR A 339 -14.90 -15.21 27.29
CA TYR A 339 -15.31 -16.53 27.78
C TYR A 339 -16.75 -16.86 27.35
N GLN A 340 -17.06 -18.15 27.33
CA GLN A 340 -18.41 -18.62 27.09
C GLN A 340 -19.21 -18.61 28.40
N SER A 341 -20.44 -18.12 28.35
CA SER A 341 -21.39 -18.11 29.46
C SER A 341 -22.69 -18.77 29.03
N GLY A 342 -23.16 -19.77 29.79
CA GLY A 342 -24.47 -20.41 29.67
C GLY A 342 -25.16 -20.40 28.30
N SER A 343 -26.47 -20.13 28.30
CA SER A 343 -27.28 -19.97 27.09
C SER A 343 -28.42 -18.96 27.28
N ASP A 344 -28.78 -18.30 26.18
CA ASP A 344 -29.92 -17.39 26.05
C ASP A 344 -31.26 -18.13 26.22
N ILE A 345 -32.40 -17.42 26.40
CA ILE A 345 -33.74 -18.04 26.49
C ILE A 345 -34.10 -18.90 25.26
N PHE A 346 -33.44 -18.66 24.13
CA PHE A 346 -33.58 -19.44 22.90
C PHE A 346 -32.59 -20.62 22.79
N GLY A 347 -31.86 -20.95 23.86
CA GLY A 347 -30.87 -22.03 23.88
C GLY A 347 -29.60 -21.73 23.08
N ARG A 348 -29.30 -20.45 22.82
CA ARG A 348 -28.13 -20.02 22.05
C ARG A 348 -26.95 -19.78 23.01
N PRO A 349 -25.74 -20.27 22.72
CA PRO A 349 -24.56 -19.98 23.54
C PRO A 349 -24.32 -18.46 23.64
N VAL A 350 -24.10 -17.98 24.86
CA VAL A 350 -23.73 -16.58 25.11
C VAL A 350 -22.22 -16.50 25.25
N VAL A 351 -21.63 -15.51 24.60
CA VAL A 351 -20.21 -15.21 24.69
C VAL A 351 -20.06 -13.86 25.36
N VAL A 352 -19.25 -13.81 26.41
CA VAL A 352 -18.98 -12.59 27.17
C VAL A 352 -17.61 -12.04 26.80
N ILE A 353 -17.57 -10.74 26.51
CA ILE A 353 -16.36 -9.97 26.26
C ILE A 353 -16.25 -8.87 27.29
N VAL A 354 -15.14 -8.82 28.02
CA VAL A 354 -14.89 -7.83 29.08
C VAL A 354 -13.84 -6.83 28.61
N GLY A 355 -14.27 -5.59 28.34
CA GLY A 355 -13.41 -4.53 27.80
C GLY A 355 -12.26 -4.15 28.74
N ARG A 356 -12.54 -3.99 30.04
CA ARG A 356 -11.54 -3.64 31.07
C ARG A 356 -10.34 -4.61 31.12
N ASN A 357 -10.56 -5.88 30.80
CA ASN A 357 -9.54 -6.91 30.92
C ASN A 357 -8.60 -6.97 29.71
N PHE A 358 -8.74 -6.07 28.74
CA PHE A 358 -7.93 -6.03 27.53
C PHE A 358 -6.85 -4.94 27.60
N PRO A 359 -5.65 -5.18 28.16
CA PRO A 359 -4.57 -4.19 28.15
C PRO A 359 -3.85 -4.17 26.79
N VAL A 360 -4.21 -3.20 25.95
CA VAL A 360 -3.71 -3.05 24.57
C VAL A 360 -2.20 -2.82 24.53
N ASN A 361 -1.66 -2.13 25.53
CA ASN A 361 -0.25 -1.72 25.57
C ASN A 361 0.71 -2.83 26.01
N VAL A 362 0.20 -3.94 26.56
CA VAL A 362 1.01 -5.01 27.16
C VAL A 362 0.87 -6.33 26.39
N ILE A 363 -0.27 -6.55 25.74
CA ILE A 363 -0.58 -7.82 25.06
C ILE A 363 -0.19 -7.76 23.59
N ASP A 364 0.35 -8.88 23.11
CA ASP A 364 0.48 -9.15 21.69
C ASP A 364 -0.91 -9.32 21.04
N LEU A 365 -1.28 -8.34 20.23
CA LEU A 365 -2.55 -8.28 19.52
C LEU A 365 -2.79 -9.50 18.60
N ASP A 366 -1.73 -10.10 18.05
CA ASP A 366 -1.85 -11.30 17.22
C ASP A 366 -2.23 -12.51 18.06
N LYS A 367 -1.61 -12.68 19.24
CA LYS A 367 -1.99 -13.73 20.18
C LYS A 367 -3.42 -13.55 20.71
N ALA A 368 -3.86 -12.30 20.91
CA ALA A 368 -5.24 -12.01 21.31
C ALA A 368 -6.25 -12.44 20.23
N LEU A 369 -5.93 -12.23 18.94
CA LEU A 369 -6.75 -12.73 17.83
C LEU A 369 -6.77 -14.25 17.75
N LEU A 370 -5.63 -14.91 17.99
CA LEU A 370 -5.54 -16.37 18.02
C LEU A 370 -6.43 -16.94 19.14
N TYR A 371 -6.36 -16.37 20.35
CA TYR A 371 -7.23 -16.75 21.46
C TYR A 371 -8.72 -16.54 21.14
N PHE A 372 -9.06 -15.39 20.52
CA PHE A 372 -10.43 -15.12 20.08
C PHE A 372 -10.92 -16.19 19.09
N ILE A 373 -10.12 -16.55 18.09
CA ILE A 373 -10.46 -17.60 17.12
C ILE A 373 -10.63 -18.95 17.81
N GLN A 374 -9.74 -19.31 18.74
CA GLN A 374 -9.79 -20.58 19.47
C GLN A 374 -11.08 -20.76 20.27
N VAL A 375 -11.52 -19.72 20.98
CA VAL A 375 -12.76 -19.77 21.80
C VAL A 375 -14.00 -19.72 20.91
N MET A 376 -13.98 -18.90 19.85
CA MET A 376 -15.16 -18.64 19.03
C MET A 376 -15.41 -19.70 17.96
N ASP A 377 -14.38 -20.29 17.34
CA ASP A 377 -14.52 -21.27 16.25
C ASP A 377 -15.52 -22.42 16.52
N PRO A 378 -15.55 -23.05 17.72
CA PRO A 378 -16.55 -24.07 18.03
C PRO A 378 -17.97 -23.51 18.22
N ILE A 379 -18.10 -22.25 18.64
CA ILE A 379 -19.38 -21.61 18.97
C ILE A 379 -20.06 -21.06 17.72
N VAL A 380 -19.31 -20.42 16.83
CA VAL A 380 -19.84 -19.71 15.65
C VAL A 380 -20.45 -20.64 14.59
N SER A 381 -20.30 -21.95 14.73
CA SER A 381 -20.99 -22.94 13.90
C SER A 381 -22.50 -22.99 14.20
N LYS A 382 -22.93 -22.52 15.37
CA LYS A 382 -24.33 -22.40 15.80
C LYS A 382 -24.74 -20.95 15.94
N ASP A 383 -26.05 -20.69 16.02
CA ASP A 383 -26.58 -19.36 16.32
C ASP A 383 -26.16 -18.92 17.73
N TYR A 384 -25.53 -17.75 17.87
CA TYR A 384 -24.94 -17.30 19.13
C TYR A 384 -25.22 -15.82 19.41
N VAL A 385 -25.01 -15.42 20.67
CA VAL A 385 -25.17 -14.05 21.17
C VAL A 385 -23.87 -13.60 21.83
N VAL A 386 -23.52 -12.32 21.65
CA VAL A 386 -22.35 -11.72 22.31
C VAL A 386 -22.80 -10.63 23.26
N VAL A 387 -22.22 -10.60 24.46
CA VAL A 387 -22.39 -9.55 25.46
C VAL A 387 -21.03 -8.91 25.70
N TYR A 388 -20.91 -7.62 25.36
CA TYR A 388 -19.73 -6.81 25.58
C TYR A 388 -19.95 -5.86 26.76
N PHE A 389 -19.16 -6.03 27.82
CA PHE A 389 -19.13 -5.13 28.97
C PHE A 389 -18.08 -4.05 28.74
N HIS A 390 -18.54 -2.80 28.57
CA HIS A 390 -17.66 -1.63 28.44
C HIS A 390 -17.39 -0.94 29.80
N THR A 391 -17.91 -1.51 30.88
CA THR A 391 -17.78 -0.98 32.24
C THR A 391 -16.33 -0.72 32.64
N GLN A 392 -16.03 0.51 33.10
CA GLN A 392 -14.71 0.93 33.57
C GLN A 392 -13.56 0.69 32.57
N SER A 393 -13.84 0.68 31.26
CA SER A 393 -12.80 0.60 30.22
C SER A 393 -12.17 1.98 30.02
N THR A 394 -10.84 2.11 30.13
CA THR A 394 -10.09 3.36 29.86
C THR A 394 -9.50 3.35 28.44
N ASP A 395 -8.87 4.46 28.03
CA ASP A 395 -8.23 4.58 26.71
C ASP A 395 -7.17 3.49 26.47
N ASP A 396 -6.48 3.03 27.52
CA ASP A 396 -5.48 1.95 27.46
C ASP A 396 -6.08 0.57 27.17
N ASN A 397 -7.41 0.43 27.25
CA ASN A 397 -8.15 -0.80 27.00
C ASN A 397 -8.81 -0.85 25.63
N GLN A 398 -8.64 0.19 24.82
CA GLN A 398 -9.35 0.35 23.56
C GLN A 398 -8.42 0.09 22.38
N PRO A 399 -8.61 -1.02 21.63
CA PRO A 399 -7.79 -1.28 20.46
C PRO A 399 -8.06 -0.25 19.36
N GLU A 400 -7.03 0.03 18.54
CA GLU A 400 -7.19 0.89 17.38
C GLU A 400 -8.24 0.37 16.38
N LEU A 401 -8.89 1.30 15.68
CA LEU A 401 -9.86 0.97 14.62
C LEU A 401 -9.24 0.15 13.47
N SER A 402 -7.94 0.33 13.22
CA SER A 402 -7.14 -0.42 12.24
C SER A 402 -7.12 -1.92 12.57
N PHE A 403 -6.89 -2.24 13.85
CA PHE A 403 -6.91 -3.60 14.39
C PHE A 403 -8.31 -4.20 14.33
N LEU A 404 -9.34 -3.48 14.78
CA LEU A 404 -10.73 -3.96 14.74
C LEU A 404 -11.20 -4.28 13.31
N ARG A 405 -10.81 -3.45 12.33
CA ARG A 405 -11.09 -3.70 10.91
C ARG A 405 -10.35 -4.93 10.39
N SER A 406 -9.10 -5.10 10.77
CA SER A 406 -8.28 -6.25 10.38
C SER A 406 -8.82 -7.55 10.98
N ALA A 407 -9.23 -7.52 12.25
CA ALA A 407 -9.90 -8.61 12.94
C ALA A 407 -11.19 -9.01 12.22
N TYR A 408 -12.09 -8.06 11.94
CA TYR A 408 -13.35 -8.33 11.26
C TYR A 408 -13.19 -8.90 9.84
N ASN A 409 -12.15 -8.46 9.11
CA ASN A 409 -11.83 -8.98 7.78
C ASN A 409 -11.17 -10.36 7.81
N LEU A 410 -10.55 -10.73 8.94
CA LEU A 410 -9.99 -12.07 9.16
C LEU A 410 -11.07 -13.10 9.47
N LEU A 411 -12.17 -12.68 10.10
CA LEU A 411 -13.26 -13.58 10.49
C LEU A 411 -14.08 -14.04 9.28
N ASP A 412 -14.27 -15.35 9.18
CA ASP A 412 -15.05 -16.00 8.13
C ASP A 412 -16.55 -15.62 8.20
N ASN A 413 -17.27 -15.82 7.10
CA ASN A 413 -18.67 -15.40 6.95
C ASN A 413 -19.60 -16.04 8.01
N LYS A 414 -19.23 -17.21 8.53
CA LYS A 414 -19.94 -17.89 9.64
C LYS A 414 -20.11 -17.01 10.89
N TYR A 415 -19.11 -16.19 11.22
CA TYR A 415 -19.15 -15.29 12.37
C TYR A 415 -20.27 -14.25 12.22
N LYS A 416 -20.47 -13.76 11.00
CA LYS A 416 -21.44 -12.71 10.67
C LYS A 416 -22.86 -13.27 10.53
N LYS A 417 -22.99 -14.43 9.89
CA LYS A 417 -24.27 -15.09 9.61
C LYS A 417 -24.97 -15.55 10.88
N ASN A 418 -24.24 -16.21 11.78
CA ASN A 418 -24.82 -16.91 12.93
C ASN A 418 -24.91 -16.03 14.20
N LEU A 419 -24.30 -14.85 14.20
CA LEU A 419 -24.53 -13.85 15.25
C LEU A 419 -25.99 -13.38 15.20
N LYS A 420 -26.72 -13.45 16.31
CA LYS A 420 -28.12 -12.98 16.40
C LYS A 420 -28.27 -11.64 17.10
N ALA A 421 -27.50 -11.42 18.15
CA ALA A 421 -27.50 -10.17 18.89
C ALA A 421 -26.11 -9.90 19.45
N PHE A 422 -25.74 -8.62 19.46
CA PHE A 422 -24.52 -8.11 20.08
C PHE A 422 -24.94 -7.02 21.08
N TYR A 423 -24.91 -7.34 22.36
CA TYR A 423 -25.30 -6.45 23.44
C TYR A 423 -24.09 -5.68 23.95
N ILE A 424 -24.16 -4.35 23.99
CA ILE A 424 -23.15 -3.49 24.61
C ILE A 424 -23.73 -2.96 25.91
N VAL A 425 -23.18 -3.41 27.04
CA VAL A 425 -23.60 -3.01 28.37
C VAL A 425 -22.74 -1.85 28.86
N HIS A 426 -23.38 -0.83 29.44
CA HIS A 426 -22.78 0.44 29.89
C HIS A 426 -22.03 1.18 28.77
N PRO A 427 -22.72 1.51 27.64
CA PRO A 427 -22.10 2.25 26.55
C PRO A 427 -21.74 3.69 26.99
N THR A 428 -20.50 4.09 26.78
CA THR A 428 -20.03 5.48 26.94
C THR A 428 -20.30 6.28 25.67
N PHE A 429 -20.22 7.61 25.74
CA PHE A 429 -20.33 8.47 24.55
C PHE A 429 -19.31 8.06 23.47
N TRP A 430 -18.08 7.76 23.87
CA TRP A 430 -17.03 7.29 22.99
C TRP A 430 -17.34 5.93 22.37
N SER A 431 -17.79 4.94 23.16
CA SER A 431 -18.09 3.60 22.63
C SER A 431 -19.29 3.58 21.68
N ARG A 432 -20.27 4.47 21.88
CA ARG A 432 -21.39 4.67 20.96
C ARG A 432 -20.92 5.24 19.62
N ILE A 433 -20.03 6.24 19.66
CA ILE A 433 -19.45 6.84 18.44
C ILE A 433 -18.64 5.79 17.68
N VAL A 434 -17.75 5.06 18.36
CA VAL A 434 -16.90 4.04 17.72
C VAL A 434 -17.72 2.89 17.16
N THR A 435 -18.73 2.42 17.91
CA THR A 435 -19.65 1.40 17.44
C THR A 435 -20.43 1.88 16.22
N TRP A 436 -20.91 3.12 16.23
CA TRP A 436 -21.62 3.71 15.09
C TRP A 436 -20.74 3.84 13.85
N PHE A 437 -19.50 4.33 14.00
CA PHE A 437 -18.53 4.41 12.90
C PHE A 437 -18.17 3.01 12.38
N PHE A 438 -17.87 2.06 13.26
CA PHE A 438 -17.46 0.71 12.89
C PHE A 438 -18.59 -0.05 12.17
N THR A 439 -19.80 -0.02 12.71
CA THR A 439 -20.96 -0.69 12.09
C THR A 439 -21.39 -0.03 10.77
N THR A 440 -21.22 1.29 10.63
CA THR A 440 -21.64 2.01 9.42
C THR A 440 -20.63 1.88 8.28
N PHE A 441 -19.33 1.93 8.56
CA PHE A 441 -18.30 1.97 7.51
C PHE A 441 -17.50 0.68 7.34
N THR A 442 -17.49 -0.22 8.34
CA THR A 442 -16.71 -1.47 8.28
C THR A 442 -17.61 -2.71 8.28
N ALA A 443 -18.63 -2.74 9.13
CA ALA A 443 -19.41 -3.94 9.43
C ALA A 443 -20.92 -3.74 9.26
N SER A 444 -21.36 -3.35 8.06
CA SER A 444 -22.77 -3.07 7.76
C SER A 444 -23.68 -4.28 8.00
N SER A 445 -23.17 -5.49 7.80
CA SER A 445 -23.92 -6.76 7.96
C SER A 445 -24.35 -7.08 9.39
N ILE A 446 -23.75 -6.45 10.39
CA ILE A 446 -24.07 -6.68 11.81
C ILE A 446 -24.71 -5.47 12.48
N LYS A 447 -24.87 -4.35 11.76
CA LYS A 447 -25.38 -3.08 12.30
C LYS A 447 -26.73 -3.25 13.00
N ASP A 448 -27.67 -3.95 12.36
CA ASP A 448 -29.02 -4.17 12.90
C ASP A 448 -29.07 -5.15 14.07
N LYS A 449 -27.94 -5.83 14.35
CA LYS A 449 -27.80 -6.82 15.43
C LYS A 449 -27.20 -6.21 16.70
N VAL A 450 -26.62 -5.01 16.62
CA VAL A 450 -25.98 -4.34 17.76
C VAL A 450 -27.03 -3.59 18.58
N ARG A 451 -27.11 -3.91 19.88
CA ARG A 451 -28.03 -3.30 20.83
C ARG A 451 -27.24 -2.74 22.01
N SER A 452 -27.48 -1.47 22.31
CA SER A 452 -26.90 -0.80 23.48
C SER A 452 -27.85 -0.91 24.65
N VAL A 453 -27.35 -1.39 25.80
CA VAL A 453 -28.12 -1.67 27.01
C VAL A 453 -27.53 -0.85 28.15
N GLN A 454 -28.37 -0.13 28.88
CA GLN A 454 -27.91 0.80 29.92
C GLN A 454 -27.74 0.16 31.30
N SER A 455 -28.40 -0.97 31.56
CA SER A 455 -28.34 -1.70 32.83
C SER A 455 -28.19 -3.20 32.62
N VAL A 456 -27.68 -3.91 33.62
CA VAL A 456 -27.60 -5.38 33.57
C VAL A 456 -29.00 -6.00 33.62
N GLN A 457 -29.96 -5.36 34.30
CA GLN A 457 -31.33 -5.85 34.43
C GLN A 457 -32.06 -5.98 33.09
N GLU A 458 -31.84 -5.05 32.17
CA GLU A 458 -32.40 -5.12 30.81
C GLU A 458 -31.91 -6.36 30.05
N LEU A 459 -30.69 -6.82 30.35
CA LEU A 459 -30.13 -8.03 29.76
C LEU A 459 -30.85 -9.28 30.27
N TYR A 460 -31.35 -9.28 31.51
CA TYR A 460 -32.05 -10.41 32.10
C TYR A 460 -33.40 -10.74 31.45
N HIS A 461 -34.01 -9.79 30.74
CA HIS A 461 -35.19 -10.07 29.91
C HIS A 461 -34.88 -10.99 28.73
N THR A 462 -33.61 -11.04 28.30
CA THR A 462 -33.18 -11.93 27.22
C THR A 462 -32.40 -13.12 27.76
N ILE A 463 -31.46 -12.92 28.69
CA ILE A 463 -30.57 -13.98 29.17
C ILE A 463 -30.81 -14.18 30.67
N PRO A 464 -31.24 -15.37 31.13
CA PRO A 464 -31.52 -15.57 32.55
C PRO A 464 -30.24 -15.40 33.39
N PRO A 465 -30.34 -14.84 34.61
CA PRO A 465 -29.19 -14.50 35.44
C PRO A 465 -28.31 -15.71 35.79
N GLU A 466 -28.91 -16.89 35.92
CA GLU A 466 -28.20 -18.16 36.20
C GLU A 466 -27.29 -18.61 35.05
N GLN A 467 -27.52 -18.11 33.84
CA GLN A 467 -26.78 -18.47 32.63
C GLN A 467 -25.75 -17.40 32.23
N LEU A 468 -25.67 -16.30 32.96
CA LEU A 468 -24.79 -15.18 32.68
C LEU A 468 -23.77 -14.96 33.82
N ASP A 469 -22.52 -15.34 33.59
CA ASP A 469 -21.41 -15.07 34.50
C ASP A 469 -20.93 -13.63 34.30
N ILE A 470 -21.36 -12.74 35.21
CA ILE A 470 -21.06 -11.31 35.17
C ILE A 470 -19.92 -11.00 36.13
N PRO A 471 -18.86 -10.30 35.70
CA PRO A 471 -17.79 -9.92 36.61
C PRO A 471 -18.30 -9.03 37.76
N PRO A 472 -17.87 -9.25 39.02
CA PRO A 472 -18.38 -8.51 40.19
C PRO A 472 -18.31 -6.98 40.06
N PHE A 473 -17.22 -6.47 39.47
CA PHE A 473 -17.05 -5.02 39.26
C PHE A 473 -18.09 -4.40 38.33
N VAL A 474 -18.70 -5.20 37.44
CA VAL A 474 -19.78 -4.73 36.55
C VAL A 474 -21.06 -4.53 37.35
N LEU A 475 -21.37 -5.47 38.26
CA LEU A 475 -22.52 -5.38 39.16
C LEU A 475 -22.37 -4.20 40.13
N ASP A 476 -21.17 -4.01 40.70
CA ASP A 476 -20.87 -2.89 41.59
C ASP A 476 -21.10 -1.54 40.89
N HIS A 477 -20.68 -1.42 39.63
CA HIS A 477 -20.88 -0.22 38.82
C HIS A 477 -22.35 -0.01 38.45
N ASP A 478 -23.10 -1.08 38.14
CA ASP A 478 -24.54 -0.98 37.86
C ASP A 478 -25.32 -0.52 39.10
N ILE A 479 -24.96 -1.03 40.28
CA ILE A 479 -25.51 -0.61 41.58
C ILE A 479 -25.18 0.86 41.88
N GLN A 480 -23.96 1.32 41.56
CA GLN A 480 -23.58 2.73 41.74
C GLN A 480 -24.38 3.67 40.84
N LEU A 481 -24.74 3.24 39.63
CA LEU A 481 -25.49 4.05 38.68
C LEU A 481 -27.00 4.06 38.97
N HIS A 482 -27.58 2.91 39.36
CA HIS A 482 -29.03 2.73 39.46
C HIS A 482 -29.56 2.56 40.90
N GLY A 483 -28.67 2.49 41.90
CA GLY A 483 -28.98 2.42 43.33
C GLY A 483 -29.13 0.99 43.90
N PRO A 484 -29.11 0.80 45.24
CA PRO A 484 -29.08 -0.52 45.89
C PRO A 484 -30.39 -1.31 45.85
N MET A 485 -31.52 -0.68 45.48
CA MET A 485 -32.82 -1.38 45.33
C MET A 485 -32.89 -2.25 44.05
N TYR A 486 -31.91 -2.12 43.16
CA TYR A 486 -31.83 -2.88 41.91
C TYR A 486 -31.45 -4.36 42.10
N SER A 487 -30.86 -4.74 43.24
CA SER A 487 -30.42 -6.12 43.49
C SER A 487 -31.49 -7.02 44.14
N GLN A 488 -32.66 -6.48 44.50
CA GLN A 488 -33.65 -7.21 45.33
C GLN A 488 -34.81 -7.86 44.56
N SER A 489 -34.98 -7.63 43.26
CA SER A 489 -36.11 -8.20 42.51
C SER A 489 -35.77 -9.56 41.87
N ASN A 490 -35.27 -10.53 42.64
CA ASN A 490 -35.23 -11.94 42.23
C ASN A 490 -34.99 -12.93 43.38
N SER A 491 -35.76 -12.82 44.46
CA SER A 491 -36.04 -13.98 45.33
C SER A 491 -37.44 -14.52 44.98
N ASN A 492 -37.46 -15.65 44.24
CA ASN A 492 -38.54 -16.60 43.98
C ASN A 492 -40.02 -16.13 43.92
N PRO A 493 -40.77 -16.47 42.85
CA PRO A 493 -42.22 -16.42 42.87
C PRO A 493 -42.74 -17.74 43.45
N ASP A 494 -43.00 -17.80 44.76
CA ASP A 494 -43.80 -18.89 45.32
C ASP A 494 -45.19 -18.40 45.74
N PHE A 495 -46.17 -19.03 45.10
CA PHE A 495 -47.60 -19.02 45.32
C PHE A 495 -48.00 -18.87 46.80
N THR A 496 -49.03 -18.07 47.08
CA THR A 496 -50.26 -18.55 47.74
C THR A 496 -51.36 -17.48 47.81
N THR A 497 -52.44 -17.77 47.08
CA THR A 497 -53.87 -17.61 47.46
C THR A 497 -54.42 -16.26 47.90
N SER A 498 -55.23 -15.71 47.00
CA SER A 498 -56.48 -15.01 47.25
C SER A 498 -57.45 -15.78 48.18
N ALA A 499 -57.98 -15.08 49.19
CA ALA A 499 -59.27 -15.25 49.91
C ALA A 499 -59.07 -14.59 51.30
N GLU A 500 -59.82 -13.64 51.81
CA GLU A 500 -61.13 -13.03 51.58
C GLU A 500 -61.08 -11.62 52.22
N ASP A 501 -61.77 -10.61 51.69
CA ASP A 501 -62.98 -10.13 52.36
C ASP A 501 -63.67 -8.96 51.62
N ALA A 502 -64.99 -9.09 51.60
CA ALA A 502 -66.08 -8.20 51.21
C ALA A 502 -65.83 -6.71 50.89
N GLY A 503 -66.52 -6.24 49.84
CA GLY A 503 -66.85 -4.83 49.68
C GLY A 503 -67.67 -4.53 48.42
N ASN A 504 -69.00 -4.62 48.56
CA ASN A 504 -70.04 -4.07 47.68
C ASN A 504 -69.61 -2.88 46.79
N LEU A 505 -69.88 -2.97 45.47
CA LEU A 505 -70.86 -2.14 44.73
C LEU A 505 -70.86 -2.47 43.23
#